data_AF-F4QNU7-F1
#
_entry.id   AF-F4QNU7-F1
#
_cell.length_a   1.000
_cell.length_b   1.000
_cell.length_c   1.000
_cell.angle_alpha   90.00
_cell.angle_beta   90.00
_cell.angle_gamma   90.00
#
_symmetry.space_group_name_H-M   'P 1'
#
loop_
_entity.id
_entity.type
_entity.pdbx_description
1 polymer ?
#
loop_
_entity_poly.entity_id
_entity_poly.type
_entity_poly.pdbx_seq_one_letter_code
_entity_poly.pdbx_strand_id
1 'polypeptide(L)'
;MTAVAEPYSLYDAACDLYIVPVRHHSPACAAHLLALLAEIRPARVLVEGPCDFDPLIALVADAGTRPPVAIVSVEDGKGDGGKVVGGRRAVSYYPFSAHSPEYAALVAAKVAGIPAAFIDLPMSDRAIGGDGEALALLHDEAPFNSSDYVRALARRLGCRDGNEVWDHLFEAQLHRCDWRRFFHEVGSYCRHMRDCTDAVTMEADGTLAREAQMRALIARARSDTKGPMVAVVGGFHAPVLAGSLKAGDKVKAAGKGSRAYLVRYGHRQLNALTGYSAGLALPAFYDGLWRRRGDGEGLYSAYATDLITGFAAHLRERLPGFAPRFRSWRRRWKPLTVWPTCAAVRGRCATISLMPAVRPC
;
A
#
# COMPACT_ATOMS: atom_id res chain seq x y z
N MET A 1 31.56 -9.93 6.85
CA MET A 1 30.98 -8.60 7.15
C MET A 1 29.86 -8.39 6.15
N THR A 2 28.62 -8.64 6.53
CA THR A 2 27.47 -8.26 5.70
C THR A 2 27.42 -6.74 5.67
N ALA A 3 27.61 -6.13 4.50
CA ALA A 3 27.39 -4.70 4.32
C ALA A 3 25.99 -4.40 4.88
N VAL A 4 25.91 -3.49 5.85
CA VAL A 4 24.62 -2.96 6.29
C VAL A 4 24.07 -2.25 5.07
N ALA A 5 22.93 -2.73 4.54
CA ALA A 5 22.30 -2.10 3.41
C ALA A 5 22.05 -0.63 3.74
N GLU A 6 22.47 0.28 2.85
CA GLU A 6 22.18 1.70 3.01
C GLU A 6 20.66 1.91 3.19
N PRO A 7 20.25 2.78 4.13
CA PRO A 7 18.84 3.04 4.37
C PRO A 7 18.17 3.56 3.10
N TYR A 8 16.91 3.17 2.90
CA TYR A 8 16.13 3.65 1.76
C TYR A 8 16.08 5.17 1.74
N SER A 9 16.50 5.79 0.63
CA SER A 9 16.39 7.25 0.46
C SER A 9 15.00 7.61 -0.05
N LEU A 10 14.23 8.31 0.79
CA LEU A 10 12.89 8.79 0.47
C LEU A 10 12.88 9.96 -0.53
N TYR A 11 13.99 10.70 -0.59
CA TYR A 11 14.13 11.91 -1.39
C TYR A 11 15.35 11.81 -2.31
N ASP A 12 15.13 12.09 -3.59
CA ASP A 12 16.17 12.24 -4.61
C ASP A 12 16.38 13.73 -4.92
N ALA A 13 17.45 14.28 -4.35
CA ALA A 13 17.81 15.69 -4.50
C ALA A 13 18.20 16.06 -5.95
N ALA A 14 18.67 15.10 -6.76
CA ALA A 14 19.04 15.37 -8.16
C ALA A 14 17.80 15.59 -9.05
N CYS A 15 16.64 15.11 -8.59
CA CYS A 15 15.39 15.17 -9.32
C CYS A 15 14.30 16.00 -8.60
N ASP A 16 14.60 16.54 -7.41
CA ASP A 16 13.62 17.18 -6.50
C ASP A 16 12.36 16.31 -6.35
N LEU A 17 12.58 15.02 -6.06
CA LEU A 17 11.55 13.98 -6.11
C LEU A 17 11.51 13.20 -4.80
N TYR A 18 10.33 13.16 -4.18
CA TYR A 18 10.02 12.20 -3.11
C TYR A 18 9.42 10.94 -3.72
N ILE A 19 9.99 9.78 -3.40
CA ILE A 19 9.48 8.47 -3.85
C ILE A 19 8.91 7.77 -2.65
N VAL A 20 7.59 7.74 -2.55
CA VAL A 20 6.86 7.30 -1.36
C VAL A 20 6.41 5.85 -1.56
N PRO A 21 7.07 4.88 -0.90
CA PRO A 21 6.68 3.48 -0.99
C PRO A 21 5.42 3.24 -0.17
N VAL A 22 4.41 2.63 -0.78
CA VAL A 22 3.15 2.31 -0.10
C VAL A 22 2.80 0.83 -0.24
N ARG A 23 2.01 0.32 0.69
CA ARG A 23 1.16 -0.84 0.42
C ARG A 23 -0.21 -0.32 0.01
N HIS A 24 -0.78 -0.90 -1.05
CA HIS A 24 -2.12 -0.57 -1.50
C HIS A 24 -3.12 -0.79 -0.35
N HIS A 25 -4.11 0.09 -0.25
CA HIS A 25 -5.12 0.01 0.80
C HIS A 25 -4.59 -0.01 2.25
N SER A 26 -3.43 0.58 2.54
CA SER A 26 -2.93 0.75 3.90
C SER A 26 -3.42 2.07 4.53
N PRO A 27 -4.24 2.04 5.60
CA PRO A 27 -4.59 3.24 6.37
C PRO A 27 -3.36 3.98 6.90
N ALA A 28 -2.35 3.27 7.41
CA ALA A 28 -1.14 3.92 7.91
C ALA A 28 -0.36 4.62 6.81
N CYS A 29 -0.17 3.98 5.64
CA CYS A 29 0.46 4.65 4.49
C CYS A 29 -0.35 5.88 4.06
N ALA A 30 -1.68 5.79 3.99
CA ALA A 30 -2.51 6.92 3.58
C ALA A 30 -2.42 8.09 4.56
N ALA A 31 -2.44 7.83 5.87
CA ALA A 31 -2.35 8.88 6.89
C ALA A 31 -0.99 9.59 6.88
N HIS A 32 0.11 8.82 6.83
CA HIS A 32 1.45 9.40 6.76
C HIS A 32 1.71 10.11 5.42
N LEU A 33 1.13 9.63 4.32
CA LEU A 33 1.20 10.30 3.02
C LEU A 33 0.48 11.64 3.05
N LEU A 34 -0.70 11.74 3.69
CA LEU A 34 -1.39 13.02 3.85
C LEU A 34 -0.56 14.01 4.68
N ALA A 35 0.12 13.54 5.74
CA ALA A 35 1.04 14.36 6.51
C ALA A 35 2.23 14.86 5.67
N LEU A 36 2.83 13.96 4.86
CA LEU A 36 3.89 14.29 3.92
C LEU A 36 3.43 15.35 2.91
N LEU A 37 2.29 15.16 2.26
CA LEU A 37 1.77 16.10 1.25
C LEU A 37 1.47 17.48 1.84
N ALA A 38 0.95 17.53 3.07
CA ALA A 38 0.69 18.78 3.78
C ALA A 38 1.98 19.56 4.11
N GLU A 39 3.06 18.85 4.44
CA GLU A 39 4.36 19.43 4.76
C GLU A 39 5.14 19.85 3.50
N ILE A 40 5.25 18.95 2.52
CA ILE A 40 6.06 19.15 1.31
C ILE A 40 5.41 20.12 0.33
N ARG A 41 4.06 20.10 0.23
CA ARG A 41 3.28 20.89 -0.74
C ARG A 41 3.86 20.79 -2.16
N PRO A 42 3.87 19.57 -2.74
CA PRO A 42 4.54 19.34 -4.01
C PRO A 42 3.90 20.15 -5.14
N ALA A 43 4.72 20.49 -6.13
CA ALA A 43 4.27 21.08 -7.39
C ALA A 43 3.52 20.06 -8.28
N ARG A 44 3.71 18.76 -8.05
CA ARG A 44 3.01 17.68 -8.76
C ARG A 44 2.97 16.39 -7.94
N VAL A 45 1.86 15.66 -8.04
CA VAL A 45 1.69 14.33 -7.46
C VAL A 45 1.62 13.29 -8.59
N LEU A 46 2.45 12.26 -8.51
CA LEU A 46 2.49 11.15 -9.45
C LEU A 46 2.03 9.90 -8.72
N VAL A 47 1.11 9.13 -9.28
CA VAL A 47 0.48 8.00 -8.60
C VAL A 47 0.63 6.75 -9.45
N GLU A 48 0.99 5.62 -8.85
CA GLU A 48 0.91 4.34 -9.55
C GLU A 48 -0.50 4.10 -10.07
N GLY A 49 -0.58 3.62 -11.31
CA GLY A 49 -1.80 3.33 -12.03
C GLY A 49 -1.58 3.52 -13.53
N PRO A 50 -2.38 2.85 -14.37
CA PRO A 50 -2.24 3.00 -15.81
C PRO A 50 -2.37 4.46 -16.28
N CYS A 51 -1.41 4.93 -17.07
CA CYS A 51 -1.38 6.33 -17.51
C CYS A 51 -2.59 6.73 -18.38
N ASP A 52 -3.27 5.77 -18.99
CA ASP A 52 -4.51 5.98 -19.73
C ASP A 52 -5.75 6.19 -18.83
N PHE A 53 -5.59 6.11 -17.51
CA PHE A 53 -6.62 6.45 -16.54
C PHE A 53 -6.61 7.94 -16.14
N ASP A 54 -5.64 8.75 -16.61
CA ASP A 54 -5.54 10.19 -16.31
C ASP A 54 -6.87 10.95 -16.48
N PRO A 55 -7.67 10.73 -17.55
CA PRO A 55 -8.95 11.43 -17.71
C PRO A 55 -9.98 11.17 -16.60
N LEU A 56 -9.81 10.09 -15.82
CA LEU A 56 -10.72 9.71 -14.74
C LEU A 56 -10.33 10.31 -13.38
N ILE A 57 -9.15 10.92 -13.26
CA ILE A 57 -8.68 11.51 -11.98
C ILE A 57 -9.71 12.49 -11.41
N ALA A 58 -10.29 13.34 -12.26
CA ALA A 58 -11.29 14.33 -11.84
C ALA A 58 -12.55 13.70 -11.23
N LEU A 59 -12.97 12.53 -11.74
CA LEU A 59 -14.10 11.76 -11.23
C LEU A 59 -13.73 11.00 -9.95
N VAL A 60 -12.56 10.35 -9.92
CA VAL A 60 -12.08 9.63 -8.74
C VAL A 60 -11.97 10.56 -7.53
N ALA A 61 -11.36 11.72 -7.72
CA ALA A 61 -11.15 12.70 -6.66
C ALA A 61 -12.37 13.60 -6.40
N ASP A 62 -13.52 13.37 -7.05
CA ASP A 62 -14.72 14.17 -6.82
C ASP A 62 -15.26 14.06 -5.39
N ALA A 63 -15.73 15.17 -4.84
CA ALA A 63 -16.29 15.23 -3.49
C ALA A 63 -17.57 14.37 -3.36
N GLY A 64 -18.28 14.11 -4.46
CA GLY A 64 -19.40 13.18 -4.53
C GLY A 64 -18.99 11.71 -4.62
N THR A 65 -17.73 11.41 -4.97
CA THR A 65 -17.23 10.03 -5.07
C THR A 65 -16.99 9.47 -3.68
N ARG A 66 -17.72 8.40 -3.34
CA ARG A 66 -17.64 7.71 -2.05
C ARG A 66 -17.06 6.31 -2.25
N PRO A 67 -15.79 6.07 -1.90
CA PRO A 67 -15.20 4.73 -1.95
C PRO A 67 -15.96 3.74 -1.05
N PRO A 68 -15.96 2.44 -1.38
CA PRO A 68 -15.17 1.83 -2.45
C PRO A 68 -15.66 2.11 -3.87
N VAL A 69 -14.72 2.44 -4.75
CA VAL A 69 -14.95 2.59 -6.20
C VAL A 69 -13.83 1.87 -6.94
N ALA A 70 -14.00 1.63 -8.24
CA ALA A 70 -12.93 1.07 -9.06
C ALA A 70 -12.92 1.72 -10.44
N ILE A 71 -11.74 1.89 -11.02
CA ILE A 71 -11.64 2.07 -12.46
C ILE A 71 -11.69 0.69 -13.10
N VAL A 72 -12.60 0.51 -14.04
CA VAL A 72 -12.74 -0.70 -14.83
C VAL A 72 -12.30 -0.41 -16.24
N SER A 73 -11.35 -1.18 -16.73
CA SER A 73 -10.96 -1.17 -18.13
C SER A 73 -11.57 -2.36 -18.85
N VAL A 74 -12.12 -2.09 -20.04
CA VAL A 74 -12.69 -3.10 -20.93
C VAL A 74 -12.03 -2.97 -22.29
N GLU A 75 -11.52 -4.08 -22.81
CA GLU A 75 -11.05 -4.11 -24.19
C GLU A 75 -12.24 -4.09 -25.18
N ASP A 76 -12.19 -3.15 -26.13
CA ASP A 76 -13.09 -3.12 -27.27
C ASP A 76 -12.75 -4.33 -28.17
N GLY A 77 -13.66 -5.30 -28.23
CA GLY A 77 -13.50 -6.56 -28.98
C GLY A 77 -13.45 -6.43 -30.52
N LYS A 78 -13.02 -5.29 -31.06
CA LYS A 78 -12.71 -5.13 -32.48
C LYS A 78 -11.25 -5.52 -32.71
N GLY A 79 -11.03 -6.80 -32.97
CA GLY A 79 -9.79 -7.25 -33.59
C GLY A 79 -9.57 -6.49 -34.90
N ASP A 80 -8.30 -6.24 -35.23
CA ASP A 80 -7.89 -5.64 -36.49
C ASP A 80 -8.47 -6.50 -37.64
N GLY A 81 -9.47 -5.97 -38.36
CA GLY A 81 -10.23 -6.70 -39.39
C GLY A 81 -11.71 -6.96 -39.12
N GLY A 82 -12.32 -6.39 -38.06
CA GLY A 82 -13.79 -6.33 -37.93
C GLY A 82 -14.48 -7.66 -37.59
N LYS A 83 -13.72 -8.74 -37.34
CA LYS A 83 -14.26 -9.98 -36.78
C LYS A 83 -14.39 -9.85 -35.26
N VAL A 84 -15.63 -9.87 -34.78
CA VAL A 84 -15.92 -10.05 -33.36
C VAL A 84 -15.51 -11.48 -32.99
N VAL A 85 -14.35 -11.64 -32.36
CA VAL A 85 -13.95 -12.93 -31.79
C VAL A 85 -14.82 -13.16 -30.57
N GLY A 86 -15.63 -14.23 -30.58
CA GLY A 86 -16.59 -14.59 -29.53
C GLY A 86 -15.95 -15.08 -28.22
N GLY A 87 -14.91 -14.40 -27.73
CA GLY A 87 -14.30 -14.64 -26.43
C GLY A 87 -14.85 -13.70 -25.35
N ARG A 88 -14.70 -14.08 -24.06
CA ARG A 88 -14.94 -13.15 -22.94
C ARG A 88 -13.99 -11.96 -23.07
N ARG A 89 -14.53 -10.74 -23.02
CA ARG A 89 -13.71 -9.51 -22.99
C ARG A 89 -12.85 -9.53 -21.74
N ALA A 90 -11.56 -9.22 -21.87
CA ALA A 90 -10.72 -8.96 -20.71
C ALA A 90 -11.27 -7.74 -19.96
N VAL A 91 -11.47 -7.89 -18.66
CA VAL A 91 -11.94 -6.83 -17.77
C VAL A 91 -11.00 -6.76 -16.59
N SER A 92 -10.38 -5.60 -16.40
CA SER A 92 -9.44 -5.33 -15.30
C SER A 92 -10.00 -4.28 -14.37
N TYR A 93 -9.71 -4.44 -13.07
CA TYR A 93 -10.21 -3.58 -12.02
C TYR A 93 -9.04 -2.93 -11.27
N TYR A 94 -9.15 -1.62 -11.08
CA TYR A 94 -8.28 -0.80 -10.24
C TYR A 94 -9.08 -0.25 -9.06
N PRO A 95 -9.20 -1.00 -7.96
CA PRO A 95 -10.06 -0.62 -6.85
C PRO A 95 -9.41 0.46 -5.97
N PHE A 96 -10.26 1.30 -5.39
CA PHE A 96 -9.90 2.29 -4.38
C PHE A 96 -10.79 2.12 -3.16
N SER A 97 -10.17 2.18 -1.98
CA SER A 97 -10.86 2.44 -0.72
C SER A 97 -10.55 3.85 -0.25
N ALA A 98 -11.30 4.36 0.75
CA ALA A 98 -11.04 5.69 1.31
C ALA A 98 -9.64 5.79 1.98
N HIS A 99 -9.04 4.65 2.29
CA HIS A 99 -7.73 4.48 2.88
C HIS A 99 -6.69 3.92 1.90
N SER A 100 -6.99 3.89 0.60
CA SER A 100 -5.96 3.71 -0.43
C SER A 100 -5.06 4.94 -0.45
N PRO A 101 -3.73 4.80 -0.28
CA PRO A 101 -2.80 5.91 -0.38
C PRO A 101 -2.91 6.66 -1.73
N GLU A 102 -3.16 5.92 -2.81
CA GLU A 102 -3.39 6.45 -4.16
C GLU A 102 -4.63 7.35 -4.21
N TYR A 103 -5.75 6.87 -3.67
CA TYR A 103 -7.00 7.65 -3.58
C TYR A 103 -6.80 8.90 -2.72
N ALA A 104 -6.15 8.76 -1.56
CA ALA A 104 -5.85 9.86 -0.66
C ALA A 104 -4.96 10.92 -1.33
N ALA A 105 -3.96 10.49 -2.11
CA ALA A 105 -3.09 11.38 -2.88
C ALA A 105 -3.86 12.16 -3.94
N LEU A 106 -4.71 11.50 -4.74
CA LEU A 106 -5.50 12.14 -5.79
C LEU A 106 -6.50 13.15 -5.21
N VAL A 107 -7.16 12.80 -4.10
CA VAL A 107 -8.09 13.72 -3.40
C VAL A 107 -7.32 14.92 -2.83
N ALA A 108 -6.22 14.68 -2.12
CA ALA A 108 -5.41 15.76 -1.54
C ALA A 108 -4.86 16.71 -2.61
N ALA A 109 -4.38 16.16 -3.74
CA ALA A 109 -3.92 16.94 -4.87
C ALA A 109 -5.04 17.82 -5.46
N LYS A 110 -6.24 17.25 -5.68
CA LYS A 110 -7.40 18.02 -6.16
C LYS A 110 -7.80 19.14 -5.20
N VAL A 111 -7.83 18.87 -3.88
CA VAL A 111 -8.16 19.90 -2.87
C VAL A 111 -7.12 21.03 -2.86
N ALA A 112 -5.84 20.70 -3.02
CA ALA A 112 -4.75 21.67 -3.02
C ALA A 112 -4.51 22.35 -4.38
N GLY A 113 -5.25 21.98 -5.44
CA GLY A 113 -5.02 22.47 -6.80
C GLY A 113 -3.69 21.99 -7.40
N ILE A 114 -3.13 20.89 -6.90
CA ILE A 114 -1.87 20.31 -7.38
C ILE A 114 -2.19 19.37 -8.54
N PRO A 115 -1.50 19.47 -9.69
CA PRO A 115 -1.64 18.52 -10.78
C PRO A 115 -1.30 17.10 -10.32
N ALA A 116 -2.14 16.14 -10.72
CA ALA A 116 -1.89 14.72 -10.50
C ALA A 116 -1.92 13.95 -11.81
N ALA A 117 -1.08 12.91 -11.91
CA ALA A 117 -1.03 12.02 -13.06
C ALA A 117 -0.69 10.58 -12.64
N PHE A 118 -1.20 9.62 -13.41
CA PHE A 118 -0.83 8.22 -13.31
C PHE A 118 0.48 7.95 -14.07
N ILE A 119 1.35 7.11 -13.50
CA ILE A 119 2.71 6.90 -14.01
C ILE A 119 3.05 5.47 -14.43
N ASP A 120 2.09 4.56 -14.58
CA ASP A 120 2.37 3.19 -15.03
C ASP A 120 2.14 3.00 -16.54
N LEU A 121 2.38 1.77 -17.02
CA LEU A 121 2.05 1.33 -18.36
C LEU A 121 0.55 1.53 -18.63
N PRO A 122 0.14 1.83 -19.87
CA PRO A 122 -1.27 1.87 -20.21
C PRO A 122 -1.89 0.48 -20.02
N MET A 123 -3.17 0.43 -19.69
CA MET A 123 -3.86 -0.82 -19.39
C MET A 123 -3.86 -1.82 -20.55
N SER A 124 -3.75 -1.31 -21.79
CA SER A 124 -3.62 -2.15 -22.99
C SER A 124 -2.27 -2.88 -23.12
N ASP A 125 -1.28 -2.57 -22.29
CA ASP A 125 0.03 -3.23 -22.34
C ASP A 125 -0.03 -4.62 -21.69
N ARG A 126 0.53 -5.62 -22.38
CA ARG A 126 0.52 -7.03 -21.92
C ARG A 126 1.26 -7.24 -20.60
N ALA A 127 2.27 -6.43 -20.30
CA ALA A 127 3.00 -6.49 -19.03
C ALA A 127 2.13 -6.08 -17.82
N ILE A 128 0.98 -5.46 -18.07
CA ILE A 128 -0.04 -5.15 -17.06
C ILE A 128 -1.25 -6.10 -17.17
N GLY A 129 -1.72 -6.37 -18.39
CA GLY A 129 -2.97 -7.10 -18.64
C GLY A 129 -2.88 -8.63 -18.58
N GLY A 130 -1.67 -9.20 -18.66
CA GLY A 130 -1.44 -10.63 -18.81
C GLY A 130 -1.97 -11.18 -20.15
N ASP A 131 -1.66 -12.46 -20.42
CA ASP A 131 -2.26 -13.17 -21.55
C ASP A 131 -3.71 -13.51 -21.18
N GLY A 132 -4.64 -12.73 -21.74
CA GLY A 132 -6.03 -12.64 -21.31
C GLY A 132 -6.73 -13.98 -21.07
N GLU A 133 -7.03 -14.27 -19.81
CA GLU A 133 -8.11 -15.15 -19.33
C GLU A 133 -8.52 -14.85 -17.86
N ALA A 134 -7.65 -14.22 -17.07
CA ALA A 134 -7.93 -13.87 -15.67
C ALA A 134 -8.35 -12.40 -15.47
N LEU A 135 -9.13 -12.14 -14.41
CA LEU A 135 -9.39 -10.81 -13.87
C LEU A 135 -8.02 -10.23 -13.42
N ALA A 136 -7.30 -9.56 -14.31
CA ALA A 136 -6.00 -8.98 -13.97
C ALA A 136 -6.23 -7.77 -13.06
N LEU A 137 -5.77 -7.89 -11.83
CA LEU A 137 -5.77 -6.84 -10.83
C LEU A 137 -4.39 -6.24 -10.83
N LEU A 138 -4.35 -4.92 -10.98
CA LEU A 138 -3.09 -4.17 -11.17
C LEU A 138 -2.25 -4.11 -9.89
N HIS A 139 -2.86 -4.39 -8.74
CA HIS A 139 -2.21 -4.43 -7.42
C HIS A 139 -1.95 -5.89 -7.03
N ASP A 140 -0.82 -6.45 -7.47
CA ASP A 140 -0.38 -7.76 -6.94
C ASP A 140 0.30 -7.57 -5.58
N GLU A 141 -0.38 -8.02 -4.52
CA GLU A 141 0.14 -8.00 -3.14
C GLU A 141 0.81 -9.33 -2.75
N ALA A 142 0.94 -10.32 -3.65
CA ALA A 142 1.54 -11.61 -3.32
C ALA A 142 2.95 -11.51 -2.70
N PRO A 143 3.84 -10.60 -3.15
CA PRO A 143 5.16 -10.43 -2.55
C PRO A 143 5.12 -10.02 -1.07
N PHE A 144 4.16 -9.17 -0.68
CA PHE A 144 3.96 -8.71 0.69
C PHE A 144 3.49 -9.81 1.64
N ASN A 145 2.91 -10.89 1.10
CA ASN A 145 2.33 -11.97 1.89
C ASN A 145 3.17 -13.25 1.88
N SER A 146 3.89 -13.52 0.80
CA SER A 146 4.38 -14.87 0.52
C SER A 146 5.82 -14.98 0.04
N SER A 147 6.56 -13.87 -0.13
CA SER A 147 7.99 -13.93 -0.47
C SER A 147 8.82 -14.58 0.64
N ASP A 148 9.98 -15.13 0.28
CA ASP A 148 10.86 -15.81 1.24
C ASP A 148 11.35 -14.87 2.35
N TYR A 149 11.60 -13.59 2.01
CA TYR A 149 11.89 -12.53 2.97
C TYR A 149 10.76 -12.38 3.99
N VAL A 150 9.52 -12.24 3.52
CA VAL A 150 8.35 -12.07 4.39
C VAL A 150 8.09 -13.31 5.24
N ARG A 151 8.22 -14.51 4.68
CA ARG A 151 8.08 -15.77 5.44
C ARG A 151 9.15 -15.90 6.53
N ALA A 152 10.39 -15.52 6.25
CA ALA A 152 11.46 -15.52 7.23
C ALA A 152 11.22 -14.47 8.34
N LEU A 153 10.75 -13.28 7.96
CA LEU A 153 10.43 -12.21 8.89
C LEU A 153 9.23 -12.58 9.79
N ALA A 154 8.19 -13.18 9.23
CA ALA A 154 7.03 -13.69 9.99
C ALA A 154 7.46 -14.69 11.06
N ARG A 155 8.29 -15.68 10.70
CA ARG A 155 8.87 -16.64 11.66
C ARG A 155 9.69 -15.96 12.74
N ARG A 156 10.47 -14.94 12.41
CA ARG A 156 11.33 -14.21 13.34
C ARG A 156 10.52 -13.35 14.34
N LEU A 157 9.45 -12.72 13.87
CA LEU A 157 8.59 -11.86 14.68
C LEU A 157 7.50 -12.63 15.44
N GLY A 158 7.30 -13.91 15.11
CA GLY A 158 6.21 -14.71 15.67
C GLY A 158 4.84 -14.40 15.07
N CYS A 159 4.80 -13.80 13.88
CA CYS A 159 3.58 -13.53 13.12
C CYS A 159 3.14 -14.77 12.33
N ARG A 160 1.83 -14.93 12.13
CA ARG A 160 1.18 -16.02 11.39
C ARG A 160 1.47 -15.96 9.89
N ASP A 161 1.44 -14.77 9.32
CA ASP A 161 1.60 -14.52 7.89
C ASP A 161 2.10 -13.08 7.62
N GLY A 162 2.28 -12.74 6.35
CA GLY A 162 2.74 -11.41 5.94
C GLY A 162 1.76 -10.27 6.23
N ASN A 163 0.44 -10.53 6.27
CA ASN A 163 -0.53 -9.51 6.67
C ASN A 163 -0.33 -9.13 8.14
N GLU A 164 -0.13 -10.12 9.02
CA GLU A 164 0.14 -9.84 10.43
C GLU A 164 1.51 -9.18 10.65
N VAL A 165 2.52 -9.52 9.84
CA VAL A 165 3.80 -8.77 9.84
C VAL A 165 3.56 -7.31 9.48
N TRP A 166 2.80 -7.04 8.42
CA TRP A 166 2.47 -5.69 7.99
C TRP A 166 1.69 -4.92 9.05
N ASP A 167 0.66 -5.55 9.64
CA ASP A 167 -0.14 -4.94 10.71
C ASP A 167 0.71 -4.60 11.93
N HIS A 168 1.57 -5.53 12.34
CA HIS A 168 2.45 -5.38 13.49
C HIS A 168 3.48 -4.26 13.31
N LEU A 169 4.10 -4.18 12.12
CA LEU A 169 5.17 -3.22 11.86
C LEU A 169 4.64 -1.85 11.45
N PHE A 170 3.54 -1.77 10.69
CA PHE A 170 3.15 -0.54 10.00
C PHE A 170 1.73 -0.06 10.37
N GLU A 171 0.71 -0.92 10.35
CA GLU A 171 -0.66 -0.45 10.69
C GLU A 171 -0.82 -0.07 12.17
N ALA A 172 -0.04 -0.71 13.05
CA ALA A 172 0.11 -0.33 14.45
C ALA A 172 0.75 1.06 14.65
N GLN A 173 1.23 1.71 13.58
CA GLN A 173 1.77 3.06 13.61
C GLN A 173 0.78 4.14 13.12
N LEU A 174 -0.46 3.80 12.74
CA LEU A 174 -1.47 4.76 12.24
C LEU A 174 -1.67 6.01 13.13
N HIS A 175 -1.55 5.86 14.46
CA HIS A 175 -1.68 6.96 15.42
C HIS A 175 -0.47 7.92 15.47
N ARG A 176 0.64 7.59 14.79
CA ARG A 176 1.88 8.38 14.78
C ARG A 176 1.83 9.43 13.67
N CYS A 177 2.71 10.42 13.77
CA CYS A 177 2.80 11.53 12.82
C CYS A 177 4.18 11.65 12.14
N ASP A 178 5.15 10.80 12.48
CA ASP A 178 6.49 10.81 11.89
C ASP A 178 6.51 10.06 10.55
N TRP A 179 6.02 10.74 9.51
CA TRP A 179 5.97 10.18 8.16
C TRP A 179 7.35 9.88 7.58
N ARG A 180 8.40 10.60 7.98
CA ARG A 180 9.76 10.38 7.49
C ARG A 180 10.26 9.02 7.94
N ARG A 181 10.22 8.78 9.25
CA ARG A 181 10.61 7.48 9.80
C ARG A 181 9.74 6.36 9.24
N PHE A 182 8.42 6.56 9.19
CA PHE A 182 7.49 5.57 8.67
C PHE A 182 7.86 5.14 7.24
N PHE A 183 8.05 6.08 6.31
CA PHE A 183 8.38 5.74 4.92
C PHE A 183 9.82 5.27 4.72
N HIS A 184 10.77 5.67 5.58
CA HIS A 184 12.09 5.03 5.62
C HIS A 184 12.00 3.55 6.02
N GLU A 185 11.18 3.21 7.03
CA GLU A 185 10.96 1.83 7.46
C GLU A 185 10.21 1.01 6.38
N VAL A 186 9.14 1.56 5.78
CA VAL A 186 8.40 0.91 4.68
C VAL A 186 9.30 0.71 3.46
N GLY A 187 10.06 1.73 3.06
CA GLY A 187 10.98 1.62 1.92
C GLY A 187 12.09 0.61 2.16
N SER A 188 12.60 0.51 3.38
CA SER A 188 13.58 -0.51 3.74
C SER A 188 12.97 -1.91 3.66
N TYR A 189 11.76 -2.12 4.20
CA TYR A 189 11.03 -3.38 4.08
C TYR A 189 10.84 -3.79 2.61
N CYS A 190 10.40 -2.87 1.76
CA CYS A 190 10.13 -3.17 0.36
C CYS A 190 11.42 -3.41 -0.44
N ARG A 191 12.51 -2.71 -0.12
CA ARG A 191 13.84 -2.97 -0.71
C ARG A 191 14.33 -4.38 -0.41
N HIS A 192 14.22 -4.84 0.84
CA HIS A 192 14.65 -6.21 1.18
C HIS A 192 13.76 -7.28 0.53
N MET A 193 12.45 -7.04 0.44
CA MET A 193 11.55 -7.90 -0.30
C MET A 193 11.97 -8.01 -1.78
N ARG A 194 12.31 -6.86 -2.40
CA ARG A 194 12.83 -6.81 -3.78
C ARG A 194 14.17 -7.50 -3.93
N ASP A 195 15.13 -7.25 -3.04
CA ASP A 195 16.48 -7.84 -3.09
C ASP A 195 16.44 -9.38 -2.96
N CYS A 196 15.37 -9.93 -2.38
CA CYS A 196 15.10 -11.36 -2.31
C CYS A 196 14.23 -11.90 -3.47
N THR A 197 13.92 -11.09 -4.47
CA THR A 197 13.19 -11.49 -5.68
C THR A 197 14.14 -11.49 -6.87
N ASP A 198 14.18 -12.58 -7.61
CA ASP A 198 15.09 -12.71 -8.74
C ASP A 198 14.61 -11.93 -9.97
N ALA A 199 15.55 -11.53 -10.82
CA ALA A 199 15.25 -10.73 -12.01
C ALA A 199 14.41 -11.48 -13.05
N VAL A 200 14.44 -12.82 -13.07
CA VAL A 200 13.65 -13.60 -14.03
C VAL A 200 12.17 -13.52 -13.64
N THR A 201 11.85 -13.61 -12.34
CA THR A 201 10.50 -13.38 -11.82
C THR A 201 9.99 -11.98 -12.16
N MET A 202 10.80 -10.94 -11.91
CA MET A 202 10.43 -9.54 -12.19
C MET A 202 10.30 -9.21 -13.69
N GLU A 203 11.00 -9.93 -14.57
CA GLU A 203 10.80 -9.80 -16.01
C GLU A 203 9.50 -10.50 -16.43
N ALA A 204 9.23 -11.69 -15.88
CA ALA A 204 8.07 -12.52 -16.23
C ALA A 204 6.74 -11.90 -15.80
N ASP A 205 6.69 -11.23 -14.65
CA ASP A 205 5.49 -10.55 -14.13
C ASP A 205 5.32 -9.10 -14.66
N GLY A 206 6.22 -8.65 -15.53
CA GLY A 206 6.17 -7.32 -16.14
C GLY A 206 6.68 -6.17 -15.27
N THR A 207 7.17 -6.44 -14.04
CA THR A 207 7.70 -5.41 -13.13
C THR A 207 8.75 -4.52 -13.79
N LEU A 208 9.74 -5.09 -14.47
CA LEU A 208 10.82 -4.31 -15.08
C LEU A 208 10.31 -3.38 -16.20
N ALA A 209 9.30 -3.81 -16.95
CA ALA A 209 8.68 -3.00 -18.00
C ALA A 209 7.84 -1.84 -17.40
N ARG A 210 7.09 -2.11 -16.32
CA ARG A 210 6.35 -1.11 -15.56
C ARG A 210 7.29 -0.04 -15.00
N GLU A 211 8.38 -0.44 -14.38
CA GLU A 211 9.39 0.47 -13.80
C GLU A 211 10.07 1.34 -14.86
N ALA A 212 10.36 0.80 -16.05
CA ALA A 212 10.89 1.59 -17.15
C ALA A 212 9.92 2.67 -17.61
N GLN A 213 8.62 2.35 -17.70
CA GLN A 213 7.58 3.32 -18.01
C GLN A 213 7.43 4.37 -16.90
N MET A 214 7.42 3.96 -15.63
CA MET A 214 7.34 4.86 -14.47
C MET A 214 8.49 5.86 -14.49
N ARG A 215 9.73 5.41 -14.70
CA ARG A 215 10.89 6.30 -14.83
C ARG A 215 10.73 7.27 -16.00
N ALA A 216 10.24 6.81 -17.16
CA ALA A 216 10.01 7.67 -18.32
C ALA A 216 8.95 8.74 -18.06
N LEU A 217 7.85 8.38 -17.39
CA LEU A 217 6.76 9.29 -17.05
C LEU A 217 7.16 10.29 -15.95
N ILE A 218 7.93 9.87 -14.95
CA ILE A 218 8.53 10.76 -13.95
C ILE A 218 9.51 11.74 -14.62
N ALA A 219 10.37 11.26 -15.51
CA ALA A 219 11.31 12.12 -16.26
C ALA A 219 10.58 13.15 -17.13
N ARG A 220 9.46 12.75 -17.76
CA ARG A 220 8.59 13.66 -18.51
C ARG A 220 7.92 14.69 -17.60
N ALA A 221 7.38 14.27 -16.46
CA ALA A 221 6.75 15.18 -15.51
C ALA A 221 7.75 16.17 -14.90
N ARG A 222 9.02 15.78 -14.77
CA ARG A 222 10.10 16.65 -14.31
C ARG A 222 10.39 17.78 -15.29
N SER A 223 10.28 17.54 -16.60
CA SER A 223 10.69 18.54 -17.59
C SER A 223 9.76 19.76 -17.65
N ASP A 224 8.52 19.64 -17.18
CA ASP A 224 7.52 20.70 -17.15
C ASP A 224 7.06 21.09 -15.71
N THR A 225 7.68 20.53 -14.67
CA THR A 225 7.40 20.88 -13.26
C THR A 225 8.52 21.69 -12.65
N LYS A 226 8.17 22.77 -11.93
CA LYS A 226 9.11 23.55 -11.12
C LYS A 226 8.81 23.32 -9.64
N GLY A 227 9.75 22.74 -8.91
CA GLY A 227 9.63 22.44 -7.48
C GLY A 227 9.38 20.95 -7.20
N PRO A 228 9.17 20.61 -5.92
CA PRO A 228 9.20 19.22 -5.47
C PRO A 228 8.07 18.41 -6.06
N MET A 229 8.36 17.19 -6.51
CA MET A 229 7.37 16.21 -6.93
C MET A 229 7.26 15.09 -5.90
N VAL A 230 6.09 14.48 -5.80
CA VAL A 230 5.86 13.28 -4.97
C VAL A 230 5.34 12.16 -5.85
N ALA A 231 6.07 11.05 -5.95
CA ALA A 231 5.64 9.80 -6.58
C ALA A 231 5.17 8.81 -5.52
N VAL A 232 3.91 8.39 -5.59
CA VAL A 232 3.26 7.42 -4.71
C VAL A 232 3.16 6.11 -5.46
N VAL A 233 3.95 5.12 -5.05
CA VAL A 233 4.04 3.84 -5.75
C VAL A 233 4.04 2.67 -4.77
N GLY A 234 3.51 1.55 -5.22
CA GLY A 234 3.66 0.25 -4.59
C GLY A 234 5.12 0.03 -4.23
N GLY A 235 5.36 -0.28 -2.96
CA GLY A 235 6.69 -0.19 -2.38
C GLY A 235 7.74 -1.07 -3.05
N PHE A 236 7.33 -2.14 -3.75
CA PHE A 236 8.23 -3.01 -4.52
C PHE A 236 8.96 -2.27 -5.66
N HIS A 237 8.28 -1.31 -6.32
CA HIS A 237 8.82 -0.51 -7.43
C HIS A 237 9.72 0.63 -6.94
N ALA A 238 9.40 1.19 -5.76
CA ALA A 238 10.03 2.40 -5.23
C ALA A 238 11.59 2.41 -5.20
N PRO A 239 12.30 1.30 -4.89
CA PRO A 239 13.77 1.30 -4.78
C PRO A 239 14.51 1.65 -6.06
N VAL A 240 13.90 1.53 -7.25
CA VAL A 240 14.58 1.72 -8.54
C VAL A 240 14.11 2.95 -9.31
N LEU A 241 13.19 3.73 -8.76
CA LEU A 241 12.65 4.92 -9.43
C LEU A 241 13.54 6.18 -9.25
N ALA A 242 14.57 6.11 -8.40
CA ALA A 242 15.53 7.20 -8.16
C ALA A 242 16.77 7.15 -9.08
N GLY A 243 17.51 8.25 -9.16
CA GLY A 243 18.93 8.29 -9.54
C GLY A 243 19.28 8.19 -11.03
N SER A 244 18.40 7.69 -11.91
CA SER A 244 18.66 7.68 -13.37
C SER A 244 17.41 7.90 -14.19
N LEU A 245 16.77 9.06 -14.01
CA LEU A 245 15.76 9.58 -14.93
C LEU A 245 16.45 10.04 -16.22
N LYS A 246 16.80 9.09 -17.10
CA LYS A 246 17.38 9.40 -18.41
C LYS A 246 16.32 10.08 -19.27
N ALA A 247 16.65 11.27 -19.76
CA ALA A 247 15.83 11.93 -20.77
C ALA A 247 15.84 11.09 -22.06
N GLY A 248 14.65 10.74 -22.58
CA GLY A 248 14.51 10.06 -23.88
C GLY A 248 13.98 8.63 -23.83
N ASP A 249 13.73 8.04 -22.65
CA ASP A 249 13.00 6.78 -22.56
C ASP A 249 11.60 6.95 -23.17
N LYS A 250 11.26 6.08 -24.14
CA LYS A 250 9.99 6.18 -24.88
C LYS A 250 8.83 5.80 -23.96
N VAL A 251 8.00 6.79 -23.62
CA VAL A 251 6.71 6.55 -22.96
C VAL A 251 5.81 5.78 -23.92
N LYS A 252 5.38 4.58 -23.52
CA LYS A 252 4.35 3.84 -24.25
C LYS A 252 3.01 4.56 -24.12
N ALA A 253 2.37 4.79 -25.25
CA ALA A 253 1.04 5.37 -25.33
C ALA A 253 -0.03 4.27 -25.25
N ALA A 254 -1.23 4.65 -24.83
CA ALA A 254 -2.39 3.77 -24.83
C ALA A 254 -2.66 3.19 -26.23
N GLY A 255 -2.94 1.88 -26.29
CA GLY A 255 -3.41 1.24 -27.50
C GLY A 255 -4.79 1.75 -27.90
N LYS A 256 -5.10 1.70 -29.21
CA LYS A 256 -6.46 1.99 -29.69
C LYS A 256 -7.39 0.86 -29.25
N GLY A 257 -8.44 1.18 -28.50
CA GLY A 257 -9.52 0.23 -28.18
C GLY A 257 -9.65 -0.18 -26.70
N SER A 258 -8.87 0.36 -25.77
CA SER A 258 -9.18 0.23 -24.33
C SER A 258 -10.09 1.37 -23.88
N ARG A 259 -11.15 1.07 -23.12
CA ARG A 259 -12.01 2.08 -22.49
C ARG A 259 -12.07 1.87 -20.98
N ALA A 260 -11.79 2.93 -20.24
CA ALA A 260 -11.83 2.94 -18.79
C ALA A 260 -13.07 3.70 -18.26
N TYR A 261 -13.69 3.17 -17.22
CA TYR A 261 -14.87 3.75 -16.57
C TYR A 261 -14.74 3.70 -15.05
N LEU A 262 -15.18 4.75 -14.36
CA LEU A 262 -15.35 4.71 -12.91
C LEU A 262 -16.65 3.99 -12.56
N VAL A 263 -16.58 2.94 -11.75
CA VAL A 263 -17.74 2.18 -11.30
C VAL A 263 -17.82 2.10 -9.78
N ARG A 264 -19.03 1.88 -9.27
CA ARG A 264 -19.22 1.53 -7.86
C ARG A 264 -18.56 0.19 -7.56
N TYR A 265 -17.91 0.13 -6.42
CA TYR A 265 -17.29 -1.08 -5.90
C TYR A 265 -17.76 -1.28 -4.45
N GLY A 266 -17.43 -2.41 -3.83
CA GLY A 266 -17.91 -2.70 -2.48
C GLY A 266 -16.91 -3.50 -1.67
N HIS A 267 -17.08 -3.48 -0.34
CA HIS A 267 -16.23 -4.26 0.58
C HIS A 267 -16.27 -5.76 0.27
N ARG A 268 -17.39 -6.27 -0.26
CA ARG A 268 -17.48 -7.67 -0.69
C ARG A 268 -16.56 -7.94 -1.87
N GLN A 269 -16.52 -7.06 -2.86
CA GLN A 269 -15.64 -7.20 -4.02
C GLN A 269 -14.16 -6.98 -3.67
N LEU A 270 -13.87 -6.09 -2.71
CA LEU A 270 -12.51 -5.89 -2.18
C LEU A 270 -11.99 -7.05 -1.34
N ASN A 271 -12.87 -7.91 -0.80
CA ASN A 271 -12.49 -8.90 0.19
C ASN A 271 -11.86 -10.13 -0.46
N ALA A 272 -10.61 -10.42 -0.12
CA ALA A 272 -9.92 -11.60 -0.63
C ALA A 272 -10.61 -12.91 -0.26
N LEU A 273 -11.20 -12.98 0.92
CA LEU A 273 -11.83 -14.18 1.48
C LEU A 273 -13.11 -14.60 0.72
N THR A 274 -13.66 -13.74 -0.14
CA THR A 274 -14.84 -14.07 -0.96
C THR A 274 -14.50 -14.58 -2.37
N GLY A 275 -13.24 -14.98 -2.61
CA GLY A 275 -12.78 -15.57 -3.87
C GLY A 275 -12.12 -14.56 -4.82
N TYR A 276 -11.66 -13.42 -4.30
CA TYR A 276 -10.94 -12.40 -5.06
C TYR A 276 -9.46 -12.46 -4.69
N SER A 277 -8.61 -12.99 -5.56
CA SER A 277 -7.23 -13.38 -5.23
C SER A 277 -6.31 -12.24 -4.76
N ALA A 278 -6.62 -10.97 -5.07
CA ALA A 278 -5.82 -9.80 -4.67
C ALA A 278 -6.53 -8.86 -3.67
N GLY A 279 -7.52 -9.38 -2.93
CA GLY A 279 -8.30 -8.55 -2.01
C GLY A 279 -7.59 -8.19 -0.72
N LEU A 280 -7.94 -7.03 -0.17
CA LEU A 280 -7.64 -6.67 1.20
C LEU A 280 -8.32 -7.71 2.12
N ALA A 281 -7.57 -8.39 2.99
CA ALA A 281 -8.08 -9.53 3.75
C ALA A 281 -9.28 -9.18 4.65
N LEU A 282 -9.33 -7.95 5.17
CA LEU A 282 -10.35 -7.47 6.10
C LEU A 282 -10.77 -6.03 5.78
N PRO A 283 -11.46 -5.75 4.65
CA PRO A 283 -11.66 -4.37 4.19
C PRO A 283 -12.40 -3.48 5.19
N ALA A 284 -13.40 -4.06 5.88
CA ALA A 284 -14.15 -3.35 6.91
C ALA A 284 -13.32 -3.04 8.17
N PHE A 285 -12.34 -3.89 8.50
CA PHE A 285 -11.42 -3.65 9.61
C PHE A 285 -10.61 -2.38 9.35
N TYR A 286 -9.92 -2.32 8.21
CA TYR A 286 -9.10 -1.17 7.82
C TYR A 286 -9.93 0.11 7.60
N ASP A 287 -11.15 0.02 7.07
CA ASP A 287 -12.07 1.16 6.99
C ASP A 287 -12.45 1.72 8.37
N GLY A 288 -12.65 0.86 9.36
CA GLY A 288 -12.89 1.30 10.75
C GLY A 288 -11.65 1.92 11.40
N LEU A 289 -10.45 1.37 11.17
CA LEU A 289 -9.19 2.00 11.60
C LEU A 289 -9.03 3.39 10.97
N TRP A 290 -9.26 3.49 9.66
CA TRP A 290 -9.16 4.75 8.93
C TRP A 290 -10.11 5.82 9.48
N ARG A 291 -11.36 5.46 9.79
CA ARG A 291 -12.33 6.39 10.39
C ARG A 291 -11.91 6.89 11.78
N ARG A 292 -11.11 6.11 12.50
CA ARG A 292 -10.62 6.39 13.88
C ARG A 292 -9.19 6.89 13.93
N ARG A 293 -8.56 7.17 12.78
CA ARG A 293 -7.16 7.65 12.73
C ARG A 293 -6.88 8.91 13.54
N GLY A 294 -7.92 9.68 13.88
CA GLY A 294 -7.84 10.87 14.74
C GLY A 294 -7.89 10.58 16.25
N ASP A 295 -8.14 9.35 16.67
CA ASP A 295 -8.39 8.99 18.08
C ASP A 295 -7.09 8.77 18.89
N GLY A 296 -5.92 9.03 18.29
CA GLY A 296 -4.60 8.84 18.91
C GLY A 296 -4.29 7.37 19.22
N GLU A 297 -3.38 7.11 20.16
CA GLU A 297 -2.92 5.75 20.48
C GLU A 297 -4.06 4.83 21.00
N GLY A 298 -5.09 5.42 21.62
CA GLY A 298 -6.27 4.70 22.10
C GLY A 298 -7.14 4.10 20.99
N LEU A 299 -6.92 4.45 19.71
CA LEU A 299 -7.77 4.01 18.60
C LEU A 299 -7.87 2.48 18.51
N TYR A 300 -6.79 1.75 18.77
CA TYR A 300 -6.75 0.30 18.58
C TYR A 300 -7.58 -0.43 19.64
N SER A 301 -7.41 -0.05 20.92
CA SER A 301 -8.14 -0.66 22.02
C SER A 301 -9.63 -0.29 21.98
N ALA A 302 -9.94 0.96 21.66
CA ALA A 302 -11.31 1.41 21.43
C ALA A 302 -11.96 0.64 20.28
N TYR A 303 -11.28 0.54 19.12
CA TYR A 303 -11.84 -0.16 17.98
C TYR A 303 -12.00 -1.67 18.21
N ALA A 304 -11.04 -2.31 18.89
CA ALA A 304 -11.16 -3.70 19.28
C ALA A 304 -12.36 -3.94 20.20
N THR A 305 -12.59 -3.02 21.15
CA THR A 305 -13.76 -3.07 22.04
C THR A 305 -15.05 -2.96 21.24
N ASP A 306 -15.14 -2.02 20.30
CA ASP A 306 -16.31 -1.83 19.46
C ASP A 306 -16.59 -3.02 18.53
N LEU A 307 -15.54 -3.64 17.99
CA LEU A 307 -15.69 -4.87 17.19
C LEU A 307 -16.22 -6.04 18.02
N ILE A 308 -15.66 -6.28 19.21
CA ILE A 308 -16.05 -7.39 20.07
C ILE A 308 -17.49 -7.19 20.59
N THR A 309 -17.79 -6.00 21.10
CA THR A 309 -19.11 -5.67 21.64
C THR A 309 -20.18 -5.64 20.55
N GLY A 310 -19.88 -5.06 19.39
CA GLY A 310 -20.75 -5.05 18.22
C GLY A 310 -21.02 -6.44 17.67
N PHE A 311 -20.00 -7.29 17.56
CA PHE A 311 -20.17 -8.69 17.17
C PHE A 311 -21.02 -9.47 18.16
N ALA A 312 -20.78 -9.30 19.47
CA ALA A 312 -21.57 -9.94 20.52
C ALA A 312 -23.04 -9.48 20.50
N ALA A 313 -23.30 -8.18 20.26
CA ALA A 313 -24.66 -7.67 20.07
C ALA A 313 -25.34 -8.29 18.84
N HIS A 314 -24.64 -8.30 17.70
CA HIS A 314 -25.13 -8.91 16.47
C HIS A 314 -25.49 -10.39 16.65
N LEU A 315 -24.65 -11.17 17.34
CA LEU A 315 -24.94 -12.57 17.64
C LEU A 315 -26.19 -12.73 18.52
N ARG A 316 -26.35 -11.90 19.56
CA ARG A 316 -27.54 -11.95 20.43
C ARG A 316 -28.83 -11.63 19.67
N GLU A 317 -28.79 -10.68 18.75
CA GLU A 317 -29.95 -10.27 17.94
C GLU A 317 -30.28 -11.30 16.85
N ARG A 318 -29.28 -11.80 16.13
CA ARG A 318 -29.49 -12.70 14.98
C ARG A 318 -29.63 -14.17 15.36
N LEU A 319 -29.05 -14.58 16.48
CA LEU A 319 -29.04 -15.96 16.95
C LEU A 319 -29.46 -16.00 18.43
N PRO A 320 -30.72 -15.66 18.76
CA PRO A 320 -31.20 -15.70 20.13
C PRO A 320 -31.04 -17.11 20.72
N GLY A 321 -30.39 -17.20 21.88
CA GLY A 321 -30.06 -18.48 22.53
C GLY A 321 -28.75 -19.14 22.06
N PHE A 322 -28.02 -18.56 21.10
CA PHE A 322 -26.68 -19.02 20.75
C PHE A 322 -25.70 -18.70 21.88
N ALA A 323 -25.44 -19.70 22.71
CA ALA A 323 -24.31 -19.72 23.62
C ALA A 323 -23.16 -20.44 22.90
N PRO A 324 -22.16 -19.74 22.34
CA PRO A 324 -21.00 -20.42 21.79
C PRO A 324 -20.43 -21.28 22.91
N ARG A 325 -20.26 -22.58 22.64
CA ARG A 325 -19.46 -23.44 23.49
C ARG A 325 -18.03 -22.94 23.35
N PHE A 326 -17.66 -21.93 24.13
CA PHE A 326 -16.25 -21.69 24.43
C PHE A 326 -15.78 -23.00 25.02
N ARG A 327 -14.99 -23.75 24.23
CA ARG A 327 -14.31 -24.94 24.71
C ARG A 327 -13.64 -24.46 25.98
N SER A 328 -14.15 -24.89 27.14
CA SER A 328 -13.65 -24.41 28.41
C SER A 328 -12.14 -24.58 28.32
N TRP A 329 -11.39 -23.48 28.40
CA TRP A 329 -9.93 -23.49 28.48
C TRP A 329 -9.54 -24.07 29.86
N ARG A 330 -10.06 -25.25 30.19
CA ARG A 330 -9.61 -26.13 31.26
C ARG A 330 -8.53 -27.04 30.69
N ARG A 331 -7.43 -26.44 30.23
CA ARG A 331 -6.15 -27.14 30.12
C ARG A 331 -5.03 -26.20 30.54
N ARG A 332 -4.61 -26.42 31.79
CA ARG A 332 -3.27 -26.14 32.33
C ARG A 332 -2.71 -24.77 31.97
N TRP A 333 -3.02 -23.77 32.80
CA TRP A 333 -1.98 -22.84 33.20
C TRP A 333 -0.84 -23.66 33.83
N LYS A 334 0.12 -24.11 33.03
CA LYS A 334 1.48 -24.18 33.53
C LYS A 334 1.93 -22.73 33.55
N PRO A 335 2.34 -22.17 34.71
CA PRO A 335 2.97 -20.86 34.69
C PRO A 335 4.09 -20.93 33.67
N LEU A 336 4.10 -19.97 32.73
CA LEU A 336 5.26 -19.71 31.90
C LEU A 336 6.41 -19.42 32.87
N THR A 337 7.23 -20.42 33.14
CA THR A 337 8.59 -20.18 33.60
C THR A 337 9.22 -19.33 32.51
N VAL A 338 9.39 -18.06 32.85
CA VAL A 338 10.19 -17.08 32.13
C VAL A 338 11.49 -17.77 31.73
N TRP A 339 11.72 -17.89 30.42
CA TRP A 339 12.97 -18.42 29.90
C TRP A 339 14.10 -17.47 30.35
N PRO A 340 15.09 -17.90 31.13
CA PRO A 340 16.18 -17.02 31.54
C PRO A 340 17.22 -16.96 30.43
N THR A 341 16.92 -16.24 29.35
CA THR A 341 17.92 -15.91 28.30
C THR A 341 17.82 -14.50 27.75
N CYS A 342 17.16 -13.58 28.46
CA CYS A 342 17.28 -12.13 28.20
C CYS A 342 18.09 -11.36 29.25
N ALA A 343 18.72 -12.05 30.22
CA ALA A 343 19.58 -11.42 31.23
C ALA A 343 21.05 -11.24 30.78
N ALA A 344 21.44 -11.70 29.59
CA ALA A 344 22.84 -11.65 29.14
C ALA A 344 23.21 -10.44 28.24
N VAL A 345 22.31 -9.48 27.99
CA VAL A 345 22.60 -8.27 27.18
C VAL A 345 22.27 -6.97 27.91
N ARG A 346 22.26 -6.98 29.25
CA ARG A 346 22.31 -5.76 30.07
C ARG A 346 23.50 -5.79 31.01
N GLY A 347 24.69 -5.79 30.41
CA GLY A 347 25.96 -5.70 31.12
C GLY A 347 26.89 -4.74 30.37
N ARG A 348 26.58 -3.45 30.44
CA ARG A 348 27.50 -2.30 30.28
C ARG A 348 26.71 -0.99 30.34
N CYS A 349 26.35 -0.57 31.56
CA CYS A 349 26.13 0.84 31.85
C CYS A 349 27.19 1.23 32.88
N ALA A 350 28.13 2.05 32.41
CA ALA A 350 29.14 2.65 33.24
C ALA A 350 28.48 3.58 34.27
N THR A 351 28.99 3.49 35.48
CA THR A 351 28.69 4.28 36.66
C THR A 351 28.78 5.78 36.35
N ILE A 352 27.69 6.52 36.51
CA ILE A 352 27.75 7.97 36.75
C ILE A 352 26.99 8.26 38.04
N SER A 353 27.74 8.82 38.99
CA SER A 353 27.36 9.13 40.36
C SER A 353 26.29 10.22 40.40
N LEU A 354 25.23 9.99 41.17
CA LEU A 354 24.20 10.98 41.50
C LEU A 354 24.71 11.90 42.62
N MET A 355 24.66 13.21 42.39
CA MET A 355 24.62 14.22 43.45
C MET A 355 23.39 15.13 43.26
N PRO A 356 22.89 15.76 44.34
CA PRO A 356 21.46 15.93 44.54
C PRO A 356 20.89 17.27 44.05
N ALA A 357 19.57 17.24 43.96
CA ALA A 357 18.63 18.29 43.59
C ALA A 357 18.89 19.69 44.17
N VAL A 358 18.67 20.70 43.33
CA VAL A 358 18.26 22.05 43.73
C VAL A 358 17.07 22.45 42.84
N ARG A 359 15.92 22.76 43.46
CA ARG A 359 14.73 23.40 42.85
C ARG A 359 14.89 24.95 42.92
N PRO A 360 13.91 25.76 42.51
CA PRO A 360 13.46 26.07 41.15
C PRO A 360 13.50 27.60 40.87
N CYS A 361 13.38 27.99 39.60
CA CYS A 361 12.68 29.20 39.12
C CYS A 361 12.21 28.94 37.69
#